data_AF-A0AAZ3R863-F1
#
_entry.id   AF-A0AAZ3R863-F1
#
_cell.length_a   1.000
_cell.length_b   1.000
_cell.length_c   1.000
_cell.angle_alpha   90.00
_cell.angle_beta   90.00
_cell.angle_gamma   90.00
#
_symmetry.space_group_name_H-M   'P 1'
#
loop_
_entity.id
_entity.type
_entity.pdbx_description
1 polymer ?
#
loop_
_entity_poly.entity_id
_entity_poly.type
_entity_poly.pdbx_seq_one_letter_code
_entity_poly.pdbx_strand_id
1 'polypeptide(L)'
;MFERKMEKKGTHGFGLRFLTLLCLITAQHAGADMVFTKAIVQTRYFNTSDNQTVLQSCECGLYGLHSSVTSVSGEVILPNSNPLACGLQIGFNSSELWIALIQRGNCTFAEKIKTAAESGATGVVIYNLPGTGDEVTPMVHHGF
;
A
#
# COMPACT_ATOMS: atom_id res chain seq x y z
N MET A 1 58.45 33.09 -46.92
CA MET A 1 59.16 32.59 -45.72
C MET A 1 58.47 33.20 -44.50
N PHE A 2 57.55 32.45 -43.91
CA PHE A 2 56.83 32.80 -42.69
C PHE A 2 56.99 31.62 -41.74
N GLU A 3 57.87 31.77 -40.76
CA GLU A 3 57.97 30.88 -39.61
C GLU A 3 56.84 31.26 -38.63
N ARG A 4 55.91 30.33 -38.38
CA ARG A 4 55.10 30.34 -37.16
C ARG A 4 55.26 28.99 -36.47
N LYS A 5 56.00 29.01 -35.36
CA LYS A 5 56.07 27.89 -34.43
C LYS A 5 54.74 27.82 -33.66
N MET A 6 53.95 26.78 -33.96
CA MET A 6 52.76 26.43 -33.18
C MET A 6 53.20 25.55 -32.00
N GLU A 7 53.08 26.08 -30.80
CA GLU A 7 53.24 25.35 -29.55
C GLU A 7 52.09 24.35 -29.36
N LYS A 8 52.41 23.07 -29.17
CA LYS A 8 51.44 22.00 -28.90
C LYS A 8 50.84 22.20 -27.51
N LYS A 9 49.58 22.64 -27.43
CA LYS A 9 48.79 22.52 -26.18
C LYS A 9 48.10 21.17 -26.15
N GLY A 10 48.43 20.41 -25.10
CA GLY A 10 48.10 19.00 -24.94
C GLY A 10 46.62 18.68 -25.08
N THR A 11 46.37 17.58 -25.77
CA THR A 11 45.11 16.87 -25.83
C THR A 11 44.74 16.38 -24.43
N HIS A 12 43.99 17.17 -23.67
CA HIS A 12 43.42 16.69 -22.42
C HIS A 12 42.28 15.72 -22.76
N GLY A 13 42.57 14.43 -22.62
CA GLY A 13 41.59 13.34 -22.65
C GLY A 13 40.64 13.42 -21.46
N PHE A 14 39.79 14.46 -21.45
CA PHE A 14 38.80 14.74 -20.41
C PHE A 14 37.36 14.45 -20.90
N GLY A 15 37.21 13.76 -22.05
CA GLY A 15 35.93 13.65 -22.76
C GLY A 15 35.28 12.25 -22.76
N LEU A 16 35.95 11.20 -22.29
CA LEU A 16 35.40 9.84 -22.36
C LEU A 16 35.13 9.22 -20.99
N ARG A 17 36.08 9.39 -20.04
CA ARG A 17 35.97 8.85 -18.67
C ARG A 17 34.87 9.52 -17.84
N PHE A 18 34.68 10.83 -18.02
CA PHE A 18 33.65 11.60 -17.31
C PHE A 18 32.25 11.34 -17.91
N LEU A 19 32.16 11.20 -19.23
CA LEU A 19 30.93 10.86 -19.94
C LEU A 19 30.46 9.42 -19.62
N THR A 20 31.38 8.45 -19.53
CA THR A 20 31.07 7.08 -19.08
C THR A 20 30.64 7.04 -17.61
N LEU A 21 31.22 7.87 -16.74
CA LEU A 21 30.83 7.95 -15.34
C LEU A 21 29.40 8.50 -15.21
N LEU A 22 29.05 9.58 -15.94
CA LEU A 22 27.69 10.12 -15.97
C LEU A 22 26.66 9.10 -16.47
N CYS A 23 26.99 8.34 -17.51
CA CYS A 23 26.08 7.33 -18.07
C CYS A 23 25.79 6.19 -17.06
N LEU A 24 26.79 5.79 -16.26
CA LEU A 24 26.61 4.80 -15.20
C LEU A 24 25.75 5.32 -14.04
N ILE A 25 25.82 6.62 -13.72
CA ILE A 25 24.98 7.21 -12.67
C ILE A 25 23.53 7.35 -13.17
N THR A 26 23.30 7.67 -14.45
CA THR A 26 21.96 7.74 -15.04
C THR A 26 21.32 6.36 -15.26
N ALA A 27 22.11 5.30 -15.45
CA ALA A 27 21.61 3.94 -15.63
C ALA A 27 21.05 3.31 -14.34
N GLN A 28 21.29 3.93 -13.17
CA GLN A 28 20.88 3.41 -11.87
C GLN A 28 19.43 3.74 -11.49
N HIS A 29 18.73 4.58 -12.24
CA HIS A 29 17.27 4.70 -12.14
C HIS A 29 16.59 3.64 -13.03
N ALA A 30 16.96 2.38 -12.83
CA ALA A 30 16.05 1.29 -13.19
C ALA A 30 14.89 1.38 -12.20
N GLY A 31 13.67 1.66 -12.69
CA GLY A 31 12.49 1.80 -11.85
C GLY A 31 12.35 0.60 -10.92
N ALA A 32 12.27 0.86 -9.61
CA ALA A 32 11.89 -0.17 -8.66
C ALA A 32 10.43 -0.53 -8.94
N ASP A 33 10.18 -1.77 -9.36
CA ASP A 33 8.82 -2.28 -9.49
C ASP A 33 8.21 -2.41 -8.07
N MET A 34 7.01 -1.88 -7.87
CA MET A 34 6.34 -1.96 -6.57
C MET A 34 5.73 -3.34 -6.41
N VAL A 35 6.35 -4.18 -5.59
CA VAL A 35 5.84 -5.52 -5.27
C VAL A 35 4.91 -5.46 -4.06
N PHE A 36 3.64 -5.79 -4.26
CA PHE A 36 2.65 -5.88 -3.18
C PHE A 36 2.55 -7.30 -2.64
N THR A 37 2.50 -7.44 -1.32
CA THR A 37 2.36 -8.74 -0.66
C THR A 37 0.90 -9.18 -0.61
N LYS A 38 0.62 -10.39 -1.07
CA LYS A 38 -0.70 -11.03 -0.97
C LYS A 38 -1.07 -11.33 0.49
N ALA A 39 -2.36 -11.21 0.80
CA ALA A 39 -2.92 -11.55 2.10
C ALA A 39 -3.81 -12.79 1.99
N ILE A 40 -3.63 -13.71 2.94
CA ILE A 40 -4.56 -14.82 3.15
C ILE A 40 -5.64 -14.34 4.11
N VAL A 41 -6.89 -14.34 3.66
CA VAL A 41 -8.05 -13.93 4.44
C VAL A 41 -8.84 -15.17 4.82
N GLN A 42 -9.09 -15.32 6.12
CA GLN A 42 -9.93 -16.37 6.68
C GLN A 42 -11.16 -15.74 7.32
N THR A 43 -12.34 -16.18 6.93
CA THR A 43 -13.61 -15.72 7.50
C THR A 43 -14.34 -16.87 8.16
N ARG A 44 -14.99 -16.57 9.29
CA ARG A 44 -15.85 -17.49 10.02
C ARG A 44 -17.15 -16.77 10.30
N TYR A 45 -18.26 -17.29 9.80
CA TYR A 45 -19.58 -16.69 10.04
C TYR A 45 -20.64 -17.76 10.22
N PHE A 46 -21.70 -17.43 10.95
CA PHE A 46 -22.86 -18.29 11.11
C PHE A 46 -23.84 -18.04 9.97
N ASN A 47 -24.07 -19.06 9.14
CA ASN A 47 -25.07 -19.03 8.10
C ASN A 47 -26.42 -19.45 8.68
N THR A 48 -27.34 -18.49 8.79
CA THR A 48 -28.69 -18.70 9.35
C THR A 48 -29.60 -19.54 8.46
N SER A 49 -29.30 -19.66 7.16
CA SER A 49 -30.10 -20.45 6.23
C SER A 49 -29.88 -21.95 6.45
N ASP A 50 -28.63 -22.33 6.69
CA ASP A 50 -28.21 -23.72 6.89
C ASP A 50 -28.02 -24.08 8.37
N ASN A 51 -28.17 -23.11 9.28
CA ASN A 51 -27.85 -23.20 10.72
C ASN A 51 -26.46 -23.78 10.99
N GLN A 52 -25.49 -23.41 10.16
CA GLN A 52 -24.12 -23.92 10.23
C GLN A 52 -23.10 -22.79 10.27
N THR A 53 -21.99 -23.03 10.97
CA THR A 53 -20.84 -22.14 10.91
C THR A 53 -20.03 -22.47 9.66
N VAL A 54 -19.85 -21.47 8.80
CA VAL A 54 -19.05 -21.57 7.58
C VAL A 54 -17.65 -21.01 7.86
N LEU A 55 -16.64 -21.73 7.42
CA LEU A 55 -15.24 -21.30 7.40
C LEU A 55 -14.77 -21.19 5.95
N GLN A 56 -14.26 -20.03 5.57
CA GLN A 56 -13.74 -19.80 4.22
C GLN A 56 -12.33 -19.23 4.32
N SER A 57 -11.48 -19.55 3.34
CA SER A 57 -10.11 -19.06 3.22
C SER A 57 -9.80 -18.74 1.76
N CYS A 58 -9.17 -17.60 1.50
CA CYS A 58 -8.67 -17.24 0.17
C CYS A 58 -7.40 -16.40 0.23
N GLU A 59 -6.57 -16.48 -0.82
CA GLU A 59 -5.46 -15.55 -1.06
C GLU A 59 -5.96 -14.42 -1.98
N CYS A 60 -6.81 -13.56 -1.42
CA CYS A 60 -7.72 -12.66 -2.16
C CYS A 60 -7.53 -11.18 -1.78
N GLY A 61 -6.52 -10.84 -0.98
CA GLY A 61 -6.22 -9.46 -0.56
C GLY A 61 -4.77 -9.06 -0.83
N LEU A 62 -4.46 -7.79 -0.61
CA LEU A 62 -3.11 -7.24 -0.61
C LEU A 62 -2.87 -6.49 0.70
N TYR A 63 -1.70 -6.65 1.30
CA TYR A 63 -1.23 -5.74 2.35
C TYR A 63 -1.02 -4.34 1.74
N GLY A 64 -1.25 -3.30 2.54
CA GLY A 64 -0.86 -1.94 2.15
C GLY A 64 0.66 -1.84 2.01
N LEU A 65 1.13 -0.99 1.11
CA LEU A 65 2.57 -0.85 0.78
C LEU A 65 3.44 -0.57 2.01
N HIS A 66 2.90 0.18 2.98
CA HIS A 66 3.59 0.55 4.21
C HIS A 66 2.99 -0.13 5.45
N SER A 67 2.12 -1.13 5.26
CA SER A 67 1.55 -1.92 6.36
C SER A 67 2.56 -2.97 6.82
N SER A 68 2.48 -3.34 8.10
CA SER A 68 3.23 -4.49 8.62
C SER A 68 2.66 -5.80 8.08
N VAL A 69 3.52 -6.71 7.63
CA VAL A 69 3.12 -8.03 7.11
C VAL A 69 3.07 -9.03 8.27
N THR A 70 1.98 -8.96 9.05
CA THR A 70 1.75 -9.79 10.22
C THR A 70 0.30 -10.28 10.27
N SER A 71 0.08 -11.47 10.83
CA SER A 71 -1.26 -12.01 11.02
C SER A 71 -1.98 -11.30 12.16
N VAL A 72 -3.25 -10.96 11.94
CA VAL A 72 -4.17 -10.43 12.96
C VAL A 72 -5.51 -11.17 12.89
N SER A 73 -6.21 -11.28 14.01
CA SER A 73 -7.53 -11.88 14.10
C SER A 73 -8.42 -11.08 15.06
N GLY A 74 -9.72 -11.10 14.81
CA GLY A 74 -10.69 -10.36 15.61
C GLY A 74 -12.08 -10.40 14.99
N GLU A 75 -13.05 -9.89 15.74
CA GLU A 75 -14.41 -9.66 15.23
C GLU A 75 -14.40 -8.59 14.14
N VAL A 76 -15.19 -8.78 13.08
CA VAL A 76 -15.28 -7.80 11.98
C VAL A 76 -16.33 -6.76 12.31
N ILE A 77 -15.92 -5.49 12.47
CA ILE A 77 -16.80 -4.39 12.86
C ILE A 77 -16.88 -3.35 11.75
N LEU A 78 -18.11 -2.93 11.46
CA LEU A 78 -18.40 -1.84 10.51
C LEU A 78 -18.44 -0.49 11.25
N PRO A 79 -18.07 0.62 10.59
CA PRO A 79 -18.31 1.96 11.11
C PRO A 79 -19.79 2.20 11.43
N ASN A 80 -20.10 2.85 12.56
CA ASN A 80 -21.48 3.02 13.02
C ASN A 80 -22.35 3.92 12.13
N SER A 81 -21.76 4.91 11.45
CA SER A 81 -22.50 6.00 10.78
C SER A 81 -22.13 6.20 9.30
N ASN A 82 -20.84 6.05 8.96
CA ASN A 82 -20.36 6.25 7.60
C ASN A 82 -19.43 5.10 7.21
N PRO A 83 -19.79 4.25 6.22
CA PRO A 83 -18.98 3.09 5.83
C PRO A 83 -17.59 3.47 5.31
N LEU A 84 -17.39 4.73 4.92
CA LEU A 84 -16.09 5.23 4.48
C LEU A 84 -15.13 5.51 5.64
N ALA A 85 -15.60 5.57 6.89
CA ALA A 85 -14.77 5.93 8.05
C ALA A 85 -13.99 7.26 7.88
N CYS A 86 -14.54 8.21 7.12
CA CYS A 86 -13.93 9.53 6.93
C CYS A 86 -14.55 10.56 7.90
N GLY A 87 -13.72 11.22 8.70
CA GLY A 87 -14.12 12.39 9.49
C GLY A 87 -14.06 12.20 11.01
N LEU A 88 -14.50 13.23 11.73
CA LEU A 88 -14.51 13.25 13.19
C LEU A 88 -15.70 12.44 13.72
N GLN A 89 -15.51 11.77 14.87
CA GLN A 89 -16.55 11.06 15.63
C GLN A 89 -17.17 9.85 14.91
N ILE A 90 -16.39 9.14 14.10
CA ILE A 90 -16.81 7.81 13.62
C ILE A 90 -16.50 6.80 14.70
N GLY A 91 -17.55 6.30 15.35
CA GLY A 91 -17.45 5.24 16.34
C GLY A 91 -17.49 3.85 15.71
N PHE A 92 -16.94 2.90 16.45
CA PHE A 92 -17.06 1.47 16.21
C PHE A 92 -17.59 0.84 17.49
N ASN A 93 -18.60 -0.02 17.37
CA ASN A 93 -19.10 -0.79 18.51
C ASN A 93 -18.32 -2.09 18.60
N SER A 94 -17.18 -2.07 19.29
CA SER A 94 -16.25 -3.21 19.35
C SER A 94 -16.07 -3.77 20.77
N SER A 95 -15.61 -5.01 20.85
CA SER A 95 -15.08 -5.62 22.08
C SER A 95 -13.54 -5.49 22.16
N GLU A 96 -12.81 -6.50 22.65
CA GLU A 96 -11.35 -6.47 22.85
C GLU A 96 -10.56 -6.51 21.53
N LEU A 97 -10.67 -7.59 20.74
CA LEU A 97 -9.88 -7.79 19.51
C LEU A 97 -10.78 -7.77 18.28
N TRP A 98 -10.62 -6.76 17.44
CA TRP A 98 -11.50 -6.53 16.31
C TRP A 98 -10.78 -5.90 15.11
N ILE A 99 -11.31 -6.18 13.93
CA ILE A 99 -10.81 -5.72 12.64
C ILE A 99 -11.87 -4.78 12.04
N ALA A 100 -11.45 -3.57 11.67
CA ALA A 100 -12.32 -2.61 11.00
C ALA A 100 -12.55 -3.01 9.54
N LEU A 101 -13.81 -3.10 9.11
CA LEU A 101 -14.17 -3.31 7.71
C LEU A 101 -14.70 -2.00 7.12
N ILE A 102 -13.89 -1.36 6.26
CA ILE A 102 -14.13 0.00 5.77
C ILE A 102 -14.28 -0.01 4.25
N GLN A 103 -15.25 0.73 3.74
CA GLN A 103 -15.45 0.87 2.31
C GLN A 103 -14.44 1.87 1.71
N ARG A 104 -13.90 1.55 0.54
CA ARG A 104 -13.14 2.50 -0.28
C ARG A 104 -14.03 3.67 -0.73
N GLY A 105 -13.48 4.88 -0.80
CA GLY A 105 -14.23 6.05 -1.27
C GLY A 105 -13.37 7.30 -1.37
N ASN A 106 -13.98 8.44 -1.07
CA ASN A 106 -13.46 9.79 -1.34
C ASN A 106 -12.54 10.37 -0.25
N CYS A 107 -12.08 9.56 0.70
CA CYS A 107 -11.00 9.93 1.62
C CYS A 107 -9.85 8.93 1.50
N THR A 108 -8.67 9.35 1.96
CA THR A 108 -7.42 8.60 1.79
C THR A 108 -7.43 7.29 2.59
N PHE A 109 -6.61 6.32 2.17
CA PHE A 109 -6.39 5.11 2.96
C PHE A 109 -5.82 5.43 4.34
N ALA A 110 -4.90 6.40 4.43
CA ALA A 110 -4.29 6.83 5.69
C ALA A 110 -5.34 7.38 6.67
N GLU A 111 -6.29 8.20 6.22
CA GLU A 111 -7.36 8.71 7.08
C GLU A 111 -8.23 7.58 7.65
N LYS A 112 -8.58 6.58 6.82
CA LYS A 112 -9.37 5.41 7.24
C LYS A 112 -8.63 4.58 8.28
N ILE A 113 -7.36 4.29 8.00
CA ILE A 113 -6.53 3.46 8.87
C ILE A 113 -6.31 4.19 10.20
N LYS A 114 -6.00 5.49 10.16
CA LYS A 114 -5.91 6.35 11.35
C LYS A 114 -7.18 6.30 12.19
N THR A 115 -8.35 6.51 11.60
CA THR A 115 -9.62 6.49 12.34
C THR A 115 -9.89 5.14 13.01
N ALA A 116 -9.58 4.03 12.35
CA ALA A 116 -9.71 2.70 12.94
C ALA A 116 -8.69 2.45 14.06
N ALA A 117 -7.42 2.82 13.85
CA ALA A 117 -6.35 2.68 14.82
C ALA A 117 -6.62 3.51 16.08
N GLU A 118 -7.08 4.76 15.94
CA GLU A 118 -7.49 5.62 17.07
C GLU A 118 -8.71 5.07 17.82
N SER A 119 -9.50 4.20 17.17
CA SER A 119 -10.62 3.49 17.79
C SER A 119 -10.22 2.16 18.43
N GLY A 120 -8.95 1.76 18.35
CA GLY A 120 -8.43 0.53 18.94
C GLY A 120 -8.56 -0.73 18.08
N ALA A 121 -8.74 -0.59 16.76
CA ALA A 121 -8.73 -1.74 15.85
C ALA A 121 -7.36 -2.43 15.85
N THR A 122 -7.34 -3.76 15.79
CA THR A 122 -6.09 -4.53 15.64
C THR A 122 -5.66 -4.68 14.19
N GLY A 123 -6.58 -4.44 13.26
CA GLY A 123 -6.33 -4.44 11.82
C GLY A 123 -7.43 -3.73 11.06
N VAL A 124 -7.17 -3.43 9.79
CA VAL A 124 -8.10 -2.76 8.89
C VAL A 124 -8.18 -3.51 7.57
N VAL A 125 -9.39 -3.82 7.14
CA VAL A 125 -9.69 -4.34 5.81
C VAL A 125 -10.46 -3.27 5.05
N ILE A 126 -9.89 -2.80 3.94
CA ILE A 126 -10.55 -1.84 3.06
C ILE A 126 -11.05 -2.57 1.81
N TYR A 127 -12.37 -2.69 1.67
CA TYR A 127 -12.98 -3.34 0.51
C TYR A 127 -13.26 -2.34 -0.60
N ASN A 128 -13.21 -2.82 -1.85
CA ASN A 128 -13.37 -1.99 -3.03
C ASN A 128 -14.85 -1.59 -3.25
N LEU A 129 -15.10 -0.71 -4.22
CA LEU A 129 -16.46 -0.26 -4.53
C LEU A 129 -17.35 -1.41 -5.04
N PRO A 130 -18.67 -1.37 -4.79
CA PRO A 130 -19.60 -2.33 -5.39
C PRO A 130 -19.46 -2.37 -6.91
N GLY A 131 -19.49 -3.58 -7.48
CA GLY A 131 -19.40 -3.77 -8.94
C GLY A 131 -17.99 -3.95 -9.49
N THR A 132 -16.93 -3.95 -8.67
CA THR A 132 -15.55 -4.24 -9.10
C THR A 132 -15.19 -5.72 -9.10
N GLY A 133 -16.12 -6.61 -8.71
CA GLY A 133 -15.84 -8.04 -8.57
C GLY A 133 -14.69 -8.32 -7.59
N ASP A 134 -13.84 -9.29 -7.93
CA ASP A 134 -12.69 -9.70 -7.12
C ASP A 134 -11.42 -8.86 -7.38
N GLU A 135 -11.55 -7.72 -8.06
CA GLU A 135 -10.42 -6.84 -8.34
C GLU A 135 -9.91 -6.18 -7.05
N VAL A 136 -8.63 -6.43 -6.75
CA VAL A 136 -7.90 -5.78 -5.66
C VAL A 136 -7.00 -4.68 -6.21
N THR A 137 -7.28 -3.45 -5.81
CA THR A 137 -6.38 -2.33 -6.10
C THR A 137 -5.40 -2.13 -4.93
N PRO A 138 -4.10 -1.93 -5.20
CA PRO A 138 -3.13 -1.72 -4.14
C PRO A 138 -3.41 -0.48 -3.27
N MET A 139 -3.10 -0.58 -1.98
CA MET A 139 -3.22 0.51 -1.03
C MET A 139 -1.85 1.11 -0.72
N VAL A 140 -1.69 2.40 -0.98
CA VAL A 140 -0.52 3.17 -0.56
C VAL A 140 -0.98 4.18 0.48
N HIS A 141 -0.46 4.07 1.69
CA HIS A 141 -0.69 5.01 2.79
C HIS A 141 0.64 5.43 3.41
N HIS A 142 0.74 6.63 3.94
CA HIS A 142 1.90 7.08 4.70
C HIS A 142 1.46 7.35 6.13
N GLY A 143 2.18 6.84 7.12
CA GLY A 143 1.71 6.85 8.50
C GLY A 143 0.75 5.69 8.81
N PHE A 144 0.27 5.68 10.05
CA PHE A 144 -0.25 4.50 10.76
C PHE A 144 -1.57 3.97 10.20
#